data_AF-A0A8I6A8L6-F1
#
_entry.id   AF-A0A8I6A8L6-F1
#
_cell.length_a   1.000
_cell.length_b   1.000
_cell.length_c   1.000
_cell.angle_alpha   90.00
_cell.angle_beta   90.00
_cell.angle_gamma   90.00
#
_symmetry.space_group_name_H-M   'P 1'
#
loop_
_entity.id
_entity.type
_entity.pdbx_description
1 polymer ?
#
loop_
_entity_poly.entity_id
_entity_poly.type
_entity_poly.pdbx_seq_one_letter_code
_entity_poly.pdbx_strand_id
1 'polypeptide(L)'
;MNMPQNRLWIKKELRLLGVIQLITSLIVQSLGYFWTYLFFSQTIVFGLGSNYPPITGSSGYPLWASLLFSLSGSFSIILQKRPSNHMLIWTLTMNVLSIFATLIGVFLATFELIITSRLDSSLWQHKSGRLLTEYLLLFTMLEFSMAVMVTEWTYRARQTE
;
A
#
# COMPACT_ATOMS: atom_id res chain seq x y z
N MET A 1 16.47 33.70 -9.08
CA MET A 1 17.46 32.66 -8.73
C MET A 1 17.12 31.40 -9.53
N ASN A 2 17.91 31.06 -10.55
CA ASN A 2 17.69 29.83 -11.32
C ASN A 2 18.02 28.62 -10.43
N MET A 3 17.09 27.69 -10.25
CA MET A 3 17.43 26.40 -9.64
C MET A 3 18.32 25.61 -10.61
N PRO A 4 19.36 24.91 -10.12
CA PRO A 4 20.14 24.02 -10.97
C PRO A 4 19.24 22.90 -11.51
N GLN A 5 19.45 22.51 -12.77
CA GLN A 5 18.62 21.56 -13.52
C GLN A 5 18.40 20.24 -12.76
N ASN A 6 19.43 19.72 -12.09
CA ASN A 6 19.37 18.48 -11.30
C ASN A 6 18.34 18.56 -10.16
N ARG A 7 18.26 19.71 -9.47
CA ARG A 7 17.30 19.92 -8.38
C ARG A 7 15.86 19.93 -8.88
N LEU A 8 15.64 20.50 -10.08
CA LEU A 8 14.32 20.53 -10.70
C LEU A 8 13.86 19.12 -11.12
N TRP A 9 14.78 18.31 -11.63
CA TRP A 9 14.50 16.93 -12.02
C TRP A 9 14.14 16.05 -10.82
N ILE A 10 14.97 16.07 -9.75
CA ILE A 10 14.70 15.34 -8.49
C ILE A 10 13.32 15.70 -7.93
N LYS A 11 12.96 16.99 -7.95
CA LYS A 11 11.63 17.44 -7.53
C LYS A 11 10.53 16.80 -8.38
N LYS A 12 10.64 16.83 -9.71
CA LYS A 12 9.60 16.27 -10.59
C LYS A 12 9.38 14.78 -10.33
N GLU A 13 10.45 14.03 -10.12
CA GLU A 13 10.39 12.60 -9.82
C GLU A 13 9.76 12.31 -8.46
N LEU A 14 10.14 13.02 -7.41
CA LEU A 14 9.53 12.84 -6.09
C LEU A 14 8.01 13.07 -6.14
N ARG A 15 7.54 14.05 -6.92
CA ARG A 15 6.10 14.26 -7.14
C ARG A 15 5.46 13.11 -7.91
N LEU A 16 6.11 12.60 -8.95
CA LEU A 16 5.61 11.45 -9.70
C LEU A 16 5.45 10.23 -8.77
N LEU A 17 6.48 9.92 -7.98
CA LEU A 17 6.45 8.81 -7.03
C LEU A 17 5.33 8.99 -6.01
N GLY A 18 5.18 10.19 -5.43
CA GLY A 18 4.11 10.48 -4.48
C GLY A 18 2.71 10.39 -5.10
N VAL A 19 2.53 10.75 -6.38
CA VAL A 19 1.25 10.57 -7.10
C VAL A 19 0.96 9.08 -7.30
N ILE A 20 1.96 8.27 -7.65
CA ILE A 20 1.79 6.82 -7.78
C ILE A 20 1.38 6.21 -6.43
N GLN A 21 2.01 6.61 -5.32
CA GLN A 21 1.59 6.17 -3.97
C GLN A 21 0.14 6.51 -3.66
N LEU A 22 -0.33 7.71 -4.03
CA LEU A 22 -1.75 8.09 -3.85
C LEU A 22 -2.70 7.27 -4.74
N ILE A 23 -2.32 6.96 -5.97
CA ILE A 23 -3.15 6.13 -6.85
C ILE A 23 -3.20 4.70 -6.30
N THR A 24 -2.05 4.12 -5.95
CA THR A 24 -1.95 2.79 -5.34
C THR A 24 -2.76 2.73 -4.05
N SER A 25 -2.69 3.75 -3.20
CA SER A 25 -3.43 3.80 -1.94
C SER A 25 -4.94 3.80 -2.17
N LEU A 26 -5.45 4.56 -3.15
CA LEU A 26 -6.87 4.57 -3.52
C LEU A 26 -7.33 3.21 -4.07
N ILE A 27 -6.48 2.53 -4.85
CA ILE A 27 -6.78 1.19 -5.35
C ILE A 27 -6.86 0.18 -4.21
N VAL A 28 -5.86 0.15 -3.32
CA VAL A 28 -5.83 -0.72 -2.14
C VAL A 28 -7.03 -0.44 -1.23
N GLN A 29 -7.37 0.84 -1.02
CA GLN A 29 -8.55 1.24 -0.25
C GLN A 29 -9.85 0.70 -0.86
N SER A 30 -9.99 0.80 -2.19
CA SER A 30 -11.17 0.33 -2.92
C SER A 30 -11.30 -1.19 -2.86
N LEU A 31 -10.19 -1.90 -3.06
CA LEU A 31 -10.12 -3.36 -2.87
C LEU A 31 -10.49 -3.75 -1.44
N GLY A 32 -10.02 -2.98 -0.46
CA GLY A 32 -10.40 -3.11 0.95
C GLY A 32 -11.90 -3.02 1.17
N TYR A 33 -12.55 -2.00 0.63
CA TYR A 33 -14.00 -1.85 0.72
C TYR A 33 -14.76 -3.01 0.06
N PHE A 34 -14.33 -3.44 -1.13
CA PHE A 34 -14.95 -4.60 -1.78
C PHE A 34 -14.79 -5.87 -0.96
N TRP A 35 -13.61 -6.07 -0.36
CA TRP A 35 -13.34 -7.23 0.47
C TRP A 35 -14.20 -7.17 1.74
N THR A 36 -14.22 -6.04 2.45
CA THR A 36 -15.07 -5.83 3.64
C THR A 36 -16.55 -6.07 3.31
N TYR A 37 -17.03 -5.54 2.18
CA TYR A 37 -18.39 -5.79 1.70
C TYR A 37 -18.65 -7.28 1.44
N LEU A 38 -17.73 -7.98 0.76
CA LEU A 38 -17.85 -9.42 0.50
C LEU A 38 -17.92 -10.22 1.81
N PHE A 39 -17.07 -9.90 2.78
CA PHE A 39 -17.03 -10.54 4.10
C PHE A 39 -18.34 -10.39 4.86
N PHE A 40 -18.88 -9.16 4.96
CA PHE A 40 -20.13 -8.90 5.69
C PHE A 40 -21.39 -9.33 4.95
N SER A 41 -21.39 -9.33 3.61
CA SER A 41 -22.54 -9.80 2.83
C SER A 41 -22.62 -11.33 2.75
N GLN A 42 -21.50 -12.03 2.93
CA GLN A 42 -21.40 -13.48 2.81
C GLN A 42 -20.91 -14.14 4.11
N THR A 43 -21.41 -13.70 5.27
CA THR A 43 -21.01 -14.20 6.59
C THR A 43 -21.19 -15.69 6.78
N ILE A 44 -22.19 -16.30 6.13
CA ILE A 44 -22.40 -17.76 6.12
C ILE A 44 -21.21 -18.47 5.46
N VAL A 45 -20.61 -17.84 4.43
CA VAL A 45 -19.53 -18.40 3.62
C VAL A 45 -18.15 -18.09 4.20
N PHE A 46 -17.97 -16.97 4.91
CA PHE A 46 -16.70 -16.53 5.48
C PHE A 46 -16.65 -16.55 7.01
N GLY A 47 -17.66 -17.11 7.67
CA GLY A 47 -17.77 -17.17 9.12
C GLY A 47 -16.77 -18.13 9.77
N LEU A 48 -16.83 -18.23 11.10
CA LEU A 48 -15.91 -19.01 11.94
C LEU A 48 -15.81 -20.51 11.60
N GLY A 49 -16.80 -21.07 10.91
CA GLY A 49 -16.81 -22.46 10.44
C GLY A 49 -16.47 -22.64 8.96
N SER A 50 -16.04 -21.59 8.27
CA SER A 50 -15.70 -21.67 6.85
C SER A 50 -14.36 -22.36 6.63
N ASN A 51 -14.27 -23.10 5.52
CA ASN A 51 -13.00 -23.61 5.02
C ASN A 51 -12.07 -22.51 4.49
N TYR A 52 -12.60 -21.31 4.17
CA TYR A 52 -11.82 -20.16 3.73
C TYR A 52 -11.59 -19.20 4.90
N PRO A 53 -10.38 -19.15 5.48
CA PRO A 53 -10.05 -18.15 6.49
C PRO A 53 -9.70 -16.82 5.80
N PRO A 54 -10.53 -15.79 5.98
CA PRO A 54 -10.39 -14.56 5.21
C PRO A 54 -9.47 -13.63 6.03
N ILE A 55 -8.17 -13.89 6.02
CA ILE A 55 -7.19 -13.30 6.95
C ILE A 55 -6.95 -11.82 6.63
N THR A 56 -6.74 -11.52 5.36
CA THR A 56 -6.33 -10.19 4.87
C THR A 56 -7.39 -9.15 5.19
N GLY A 57 -8.66 -9.40 4.88
CA GLY A 57 -9.67 -8.40 5.18
C GLY A 57 -10.36 -8.54 6.54
N SER A 58 -10.27 -9.68 7.25
CA SER A 58 -10.66 -9.70 8.68
C SER A 58 -9.70 -8.89 9.54
N SER A 59 -8.41 -8.83 9.15
CA SER A 59 -7.43 -7.94 9.78
C SER A 59 -7.68 -6.44 9.50
N GLY A 60 -8.55 -6.12 8.53
CA GLY A 60 -8.75 -4.75 8.06
C GLY A 60 -7.53 -4.15 7.37
N TYR A 61 -6.51 -4.95 7.03
CA TYR A 61 -5.25 -4.51 6.43
C TYR A 61 -5.40 -3.45 5.34
N PRO A 62 -6.23 -3.69 4.29
CA PRO A 62 -6.32 -2.74 3.19
C PRO A 62 -6.85 -1.36 3.59
N LEU A 63 -7.58 -1.25 4.71
CA LEU A 63 -8.20 0.00 5.17
C LEU A 63 -7.23 0.88 5.94
N TRP A 64 -6.40 0.30 6.82
CA TRP A 64 -5.43 1.09 7.59
C TRP A 64 -4.12 1.28 6.83
N ALA A 65 -3.72 0.32 6.00
CA ALA A 65 -2.50 0.43 5.20
C ALA A 65 -2.64 1.47 4.10
N SER A 66 -3.79 1.53 3.42
CA SER A 66 -4.09 2.58 2.43
C SER A 66 -4.00 3.99 3.01
N LEU A 67 -4.38 4.19 4.28
CA LEU A 67 -4.24 5.48 4.95
C LEU A 67 -2.76 5.85 5.13
N LEU A 68 -1.92 4.91 5.55
CA LEU A 68 -0.47 5.12 5.65
C LEU A 68 0.15 5.45 4.29
N PHE A 69 -0.24 4.71 3.24
CA PHE A 69 0.23 4.93 1.88
C PHE A 69 -0.20 6.30 1.35
N SER A 70 -1.44 6.70 1.65
CA SER A 70 -1.97 8.02 1.28
C SER A 70 -1.20 9.15 1.95
N LEU A 71 -0.88 9.01 3.23
CA LEU A 71 -0.07 9.98 3.97
C LEU A 71 1.35 10.04 3.39
N SER A 72 1.97 8.88 3.15
CA SER A 72 3.29 8.76 2.53
C SER A 72 3.38 9.51 1.19
N GLY A 73 2.43 9.26 0.28
CA GLY A 73 2.34 9.96 -1.01
C GLY A 73 2.09 11.46 -0.85
N SER A 74 1.21 11.84 0.08
CA SER A 74 0.91 13.25 0.37
C SER A 74 2.14 14.02 0.86
N PHE A 75 2.87 13.47 1.83
CA PHE A 75 4.09 14.10 2.35
C PHE A 75 5.17 14.21 1.27
N SER A 76 5.32 13.21 0.40
CA SER A 76 6.25 13.25 -0.74
C SER A 76 5.94 14.41 -1.69
N ILE A 77 4.66 14.63 -2.01
CA ILE A 77 4.23 15.76 -2.84
C ILE A 77 4.43 17.10 -2.12
N ILE A 78 4.13 17.16 -0.82
CA ILE A 78 4.31 18.38 -0.03
C ILE A 78 5.80 18.74 0.07
N LEU A 79 6.68 17.77 0.31
CA LEU A 79 8.13 17.98 0.38
C LEU A 79 8.67 18.57 -0.93
N GLN A 80 8.17 18.12 -2.08
CA GLN A 80 8.52 18.73 -3.35
C GLN A 80 8.13 20.22 -3.41
N LYS A 81 6.91 20.56 -2.98
CA LYS A 81 6.36 21.92 -3.05
C LYS A 81 6.99 22.85 -2.01
N ARG A 82 7.27 22.34 -0.81
CA ARG A 82 7.76 23.07 0.37
C ARG A 82 8.93 22.31 0.99
N PRO A 83 10.12 22.35 0.37
CA PRO A 83 11.29 21.67 0.91
C PRO A 83 11.67 22.29 2.26
N SER A 84 11.72 21.46 3.29
CA SER A 84 12.19 21.82 4.63
C SER A 84 12.64 20.56 5.37
N ASN A 85 13.56 20.72 6.33
CA ASN A 85 14.06 19.60 7.14
C ASN A 85 12.93 18.84 7.86
N HIS A 86 11.93 19.57 8.36
CA HIS A 86 10.77 18.95 9.01
C HIS A 86 9.97 18.09 8.02
N MET A 87 9.65 18.61 6.83
CA MET A 87 8.94 17.83 5.80
C MET A 87 9.74 16.63 5.32
N LEU A 88 11.06 16.75 5.26
CA LEU A 88 11.96 15.66 4.90
C LEU A 88 11.87 14.52 5.92
N ILE A 89 11.93 14.84 7.22
CA ILE A 89 11.79 13.87 8.31
C ILE A 89 10.42 13.20 8.25
N TRP A 90 9.32 13.96 8.11
CA TRP A 90 7.97 13.39 7.99
C TRP A 90 7.81 12.47 6.79
N THR A 91 8.36 12.84 5.64
CA THR A 91 8.31 12.02 4.42
C THR A 91 9.05 10.70 4.62
N LEU A 92 10.27 10.73 5.18
CA LEU A 92 11.03 9.51 5.48
C LEU A 92 10.29 8.62 6.48
N THR A 93 9.81 9.18 7.59
CA THR A 93 9.08 8.42 8.62
C THR A 93 7.85 7.73 8.05
N MET A 94 7.05 8.43 7.25
CA MET A 94 5.81 7.85 6.67
C MET A 94 6.11 6.78 5.62
N ASN A 95 7.17 6.93 4.83
CA ASN A 95 7.58 5.88 3.90
C ASN A 95 8.12 4.65 4.63
N VAL A 96 8.90 4.82 5.70
CA VAL A 96 9.38 3.70 6.53
C VAL A 96 8.21 2.96 7.19
N LEU A 97 7.22 3.69 7.74
CA LEU A 97 5.99 3.08 8.26
C LEU A 97 5.20 2.34 7.17
N SER A 98 5.16 2.89 5.95
CA SER A 98 4.53 2.24 4.80
C SER A 98 5.26 0.96 4.42
N ILE A 99 6.59 0.93 4.46
CA ILE A 99 7.39 -0.29 4.25
C ILE A 99 6.98 -1.36 5.26
N PHE A 100 6.94 -1.05 6.57
CA PHE A 100 6.49 -2.02 7.57
C PHE A 100 5.05 -2.50 7.32
N ALA A 101 4.14 -1.59 6.97
CA ALA A 101 2.77 -1.95 6.62
C ALA A 101 2.72 -2.90 5.42
N THR A 102 3.52 -2.66 4.37
CA THR A 102 3.57 -3.55 3.20
C THR A 102 4.14 -4.92 3.55
N LEU A 103 5.15 -5.01 4.43
CA LEU A 103 5.66 -6.32 4.89
C LEU A 103 4.58 -7.14 5.62
N ILE A 104 3.78 -6.48 6.48
CA ILE A 104 2.61 -7.11 7.12
C ILE A 104 1.60 -7.55 6.06
N GLY A 105 1.28 -6.69 5.09
CA GLY A 105 0.34 -7.00 4.02
C GLY A 105 0.77 -8.18 3.16
N VAL A 106 2.04 -8.22 2.75
CA VAL A 106 2.62 -9.32 1.99
C VAL A 106 2.53 -10.62 2.78
N PHE A 107 2.87 -10.59 4.08
CA PHE A 107 2.75 -11.75 4.94
C PHE A 107 1.30 -12.27 5.03
N LEU A 108 0.34 -11.39 5.33
CA LEU A 108 -1.07 -11.75 5.47
C LEU A 108 -1.66 -12.30 4.15
N ALA A 109 -1.45 -11.59 3.04
CA ALA A 109 -1.98 -11.98 1.74
C ALA A 109 -1.35 -13.30 1.25
N THR A 110 -0.03 -13.46 1.39
CA THR A 110 0.65 -14.70 1.01
C THR A 110 0.15 -15.88 1.86
N PHE A 111 0.00 -15.68 3.17
CA PHE A 111 -0.48 -16.71 4.07
C PHE A 111 -1.92 -17.12 3.74
N GLU A 112 -2.81 -16.17 3.48
CA GLU A 112 -4.18 -16.45 3.03
C GLU A 112 -4.20 -17.23 1.71
N LEU A 113 -3.38 -16.84 0.72
CA LEU A 113 -3.30 -17.51 -0.58
C LEU A 113 -2.74 -18.93 -0.45
N ILE A 114 -1.76 -19.17 0.42
CA ILE A 114 -1.23 -20.52 0.69
C ILE A 114 -2.34 -21.41 1.24
N ILE A 115 -3.11 -20.93 2.23
CA ILE A 115 -4.20 -21.74 2.81
C ILE A 115 -5.29 -21.98 1.77
N THR A 116 -5.69 -20.93 1.06
CA THR A 116 -6.76 -20.98 0.07
C THR A 116 -6.39 -21.81 -1.16
N SER A 117 -5.10 -21.92 -1.50
CA SER A 117 -4.64 -22.74 -2.62
C SER A 117 -4.99 -24.23 -2.47
N ARG A 118 -5.19 -24.69 -1.23
CA ARG A 118 -5.56 -26.08 -0.89
C ARG A 118 -7.07 -26.30 -0.92
N LEU A 119 -7.86 -25.23 -1.04
CA LEU A 119 -9.31 -25.30 -1.05
C LEU A 119 -9.79 -25.53 -2.48
N ASP A 120 -10.35 -26.71 -2.73
CA ASP A 120 -11.08 -26.97 -3.97
C ASP A 120 -12.55 -26.60 -3.77
N SER A 121 -12.86 -25.32 -3.99
CA SER A 121 -14.22 -24.79 -3.84
C SER A 121 -14.72 -24.21 -5.16
N SER A 122 -15.89 -24.67 -5.61
CA SER A 122 -16.59 -24.11 -6.78
C SER A 122 -17.33 -22.80 -6.47
N LEU A 123 -17.42 -22.44 -5.19
CA LEU A 123 -18.12 -21.27 -4.69
C LEU A 123 -17.52 -19.98 -5.26
N TRP A 124 -18.35 -19.19 -5.94
CA TRP A 124 -17.93 -17.92 -6.55
C TRP A 124 -17.38 -16.96 -5.50
N GLN A 125 -17.89 -16.99 -4.26
CA GLN A 125 -17.42 -16.16 -3.16
C GLN A 125 -15.94 -16.42 -2.84
N HIS A 126 -15.54 -17.70 -2.77
CA HIS A 126 -14.16 -18.08 -2.48
C HIS A 126 -13.22 -17.62 -3.59
N LYS A 127 -13.64 -17.77 -4.86
CA LYS A 127 -12.90 -17.29 -6.02
C LYS A 127 -12.74 -15.77 -5.99
N SER A 128 -13.81 -15.03 -5.68
CA SER A 128 -13.78 -13.58 -5.55
C SER A 128 -12.88 -13.11 -4.40
N GLY A 129 -12.97 -13.72 -3.23
CA GLY A 129 -12.12 -13.41 -2.08
C GLY A 129 -10.64 -13.61 -2.40
N ARG A 130 -10.31 -14.76 -3.02
CA ARG A 130 -8.96 -15.07 -3.46
C ARG A 130 -8.44 -14.05 -4.47
N LEU A 131 -9.25 -13.73 -5.47
CA LEU A 131 -8.89 -12.74 -6.50
C LEU A 131 -8.63 -11.36 -5.90
N LEU A 132 -9.46 -10.91 -4.95
CA LEU A 132 -9.23 -9.64 -4.25
C LEU A 132 -7.91 -9.68 -3.46
N THR A 133 -7.61 -10.79 -2.79
CA THR A 133 -6.34 -10.97 -2.04
C THR A 133 -5.12 -11.01 -2.96
N GLU A 134 -5.23 -11.62 -4.16
CA GLU A 134 -4.18 -11.60 -5.19
C GLU A 134 -3.92 -10.16 -5.69
N TYR A 135 -4.97 -9.39 -5.98
CA TYR A 135 -4.81 -7.98 -6.34
C TYR A 135 -4.21 -7.15 -5.21
N LEU A 136 -4.65 -7.36 -3.97
CA LEU A 136 -4.07 -6.69 -2.80
C LEU A 136 -2.58 -6.99 -2.68
N LEU A 137 -2.15 -8.23 -2.89
CA LEU A 137 -0.73 -8.60 -2.87
C LEU A 137 0.06 -7.82 -3.94
N LEU A 138 -0.44 -7.77 -5.18
CA LEU A 138 0.21 -7.05 -6.27
C LEU A 138 0.38 -5.56 -5.97
N PHE A 139 -0.68 -4.88 -5.52
CA PHE A 139 -0.61 -3.46 -5.18
C PHE A 139 0.19 -3.19 -3.90
N THR A 140 0.24 -4.14 -2.97
CA THR A 140 1.11 -4.03 -1.78
C THR A 140 2.59 -4.11 -2.15
N MET A 141 2.96 -5.01 -3.08
CA MET A 141 4.33 -5.10 -3.59
C MET A 141 4.74 -3.85 -4.40
N LEU A 142 3.80 -3.29 -5.16
CA LEU A 142 3.99 -2.00 -5.83
C LEU A 142 4.26 -0.91 -4.79
N GLU A 143 3.43 -0.80 -3.76
CA GLU A 143 3.63 0.20 -2.71
C GLU A 143 4.95 0.01 -1.95
N PHE A 144 5.37 -1.24 -1.68
CA PHE A 144 6.68 -1.51 -1.08
C PHE A 144 7.80 -0.92 -1.94
N SER A 145 7.75 -1.19 -3.25
CA SER A 145 8.73 -0.67 -4.21
C SER A 145 8.73 0.85 -4.25
N MET A 146 7.54 1.46 -4.27
CA MET A 146 7.39 2.92 -4.27
C MET A 146 7.93 3.56 -2.98
N ALA A 147 7.62 2.99 -1.81
CA ALA A 147 8.06 3.50 -0.53
C ALA A 147 9.58 3.37 -0.36
N VAL A 148 10.19 2.27 -0.83
CA VAL A 148 11.64 2.10 -0.88
C VAL A 148 12.27 3.14 -1.79
N MET A 149 11.75 3.33 -3.02
CA MET A 149 12.24 4.35 -3.94
C MET A 149 12.17 5.73 -3.29
N VAL A 150 11.01 6.17 -2.81
CA VAL A 150 10.85 7.50 -2.19
C VAL A 150 11.80 7.68 -0.99
N THR A 151 11.98 6.65 -0.17
CA THR A 151 12.92 6.69 0.96
C THR A 151 14.35 6.91 0.48
N GLU A 152 14.80 6.13 -0.50
CA GLU A 152 16.14 6.25 -1.08
C GLU A 152 16.37 7.63 -1.71
N TRP A 153 15.42 8.09 -2.51
CA TRP A 153 15.48 9.39 -3.17
C TRP A 153 15.49 10.55 -2.18
N THR A 154 14.66 10.48 -1.14
CA THR A 154 14.62 11.49 -0.07
C THR A 154 15.92 11.50 0.73
N TYR A 155 16.51 10.31 0.98
CA TYR A 155 17.79 10.18 1.65
C TYR A 155 18.94 10.78 0.82
N ARG A 156 18.99 10.49 -0.48
CA ARG A 156 19.98 11.08 -1.41
C ARG A 156 19.83 12.59 -1.50
N ALA A 157 18.60 13.11 -1.57
CA ALA A 157 18.35 14.55 -1.58
C ALA A 157 18.89 15.25 -0.33
N ARG A 158 18.76 14.60 0.85
CA ARG A 158 19.30 15.11 2.12
C ARG A 158 20.83 15.25 2.10
N GLN A 159 21.54 14.34 1.42
CA GLN A 159 23.01 14.38 1.35
C GLN A 159 23.54 15.45 0.39
N THR A 160 22.70 15.95 -0.51
CA THR A 160 23.08 16.98 -1.49
C THR A 160 22.82 18.43 -1.02
N GLU A 161 22.25 18.60 0.18
CA GLU A 161 22.11 19.90 0.86
C GLU A 161 23.29 20.17 1.79
#